data_AF-M7N8L4-F1
#
_entry.id   AF-M7N8L4-F1
#
_cell.length_a   1.000
_cell.length_b   1.000
_cell.length_c   1.000
_cell.angle_alpha   90.00
_cell.angle_beta   90.00
_cell.angle_gamma   90.00
#
_symmetry.space_group_name_H-M   'P 1'
#
loop_
_entity.id
_entity.type
_entity.pdbx_description
1 polymer ?
#
loop_
_entity_poly.entity_id
_entity_poly.type
_entity_poly.pdbx_seq_one_letter_code
_entity_poly.pdbx_strand_id
1 'polypeptide(L)'
;MNKLTKLFAVSAAVLYVLGVFVCAWYLLELPDRLMTASVSIDLGAIREIRPVHNGLLLIVGTTLAMGLSSLIGLMLYFRNREVNVVYVEKSEDKQLSTAKLEESDTETHDVSAMSEELLAAIRKAASGMEFADTKLEKALRVVCNQLGASQGAVYVSVVQQNQRSLELRAGYALMKPDSELLRYEWGEGLPGQVAKEGQLVNLASVPEGYLKVLSGLGSASPKHLLLVPIMTGDKVAAVVEIASFTPLQKREEALVKQSFEIMAKVLEESSQQAAKVNEEAALVNEPVKR
;
A
#
# COMPACT_ATOMS: atom_id res chain seq x y z
N MET A 1 4.33 8.81 17.51
CA MET A 1 5.64 9.34 17.07
C MET A 1 5.60 10.87 17.17
N ASN A 2 6.50 11.47 17.96
CA ASN A 2 6.30 12.81 18.56
C ASN A 2 6.52 13.96 17.56
N LYS A 3 5.75 15.05 17.70
CA LYS A 3 5.94 16.31 16.96
C LYS A 3 7.40 16.82 16.95
N LEU A 4 8.17 16.43 17.97
CA LEU A 4 9.57 16.75 18.15
C LEU A 4 10.48 16.22 17.03
N THR A 5 10.25 15.01 16.51
CA THR A 5 11.11 14.44 15.45
C THR A 5 10.86 15.09 14.10
N LYS A 6 9.59 15.47 13.82
CA LYS A 6 9.24 16.28 12.64
C LYS A 6 9.89 17.66 12.69
N LEU A 7 9.87 18.30 13.86
CA LEU A 7 10.51 19.61 14.05
C LEU A 7 12.02 19.53 13.82
N PHE A 8 12.66 18.45 14.29
CA PHE A 8 14.09 18.22 14.10
C PHE A 8 14.46 18.06 12.61
N ALA A 9 13.73 17.23 11.86
CA ALA A 9 13.99 17.02 10.43
C ALA A 9 13.84 18.31 9.60
N VAL A 10 12.81 19.11 9.88
CA VAL A 10 12.60 20.41 9.23
C VAL A 10 13.72 21.39 9.60
N SER A 11 14.12 21.44 10.88
CA SER A 11 15.22 22.30 11.32
C SER A 11 16.56 21.96 10.67
N ALA A 12 16.84 20.66 10.49
CA ALA A 12 18.05 20.19 9.82
C ALA A 12 18.05 20.58 8.33
N ALA A 13 16.91 20.51 7.65
CA ALA A 13 16.78 20.95 6.26
C ALA A 13 17.00 22.46 6.10
N VAL A 14 16.48 23.27 7.02
CA VAL A 14 16.69 24.73 7.02
C VAL A 14 18.17 25.08 7.27
N LEU A 15 18.84 24.41 8.20
CA LEU A 15 20.26 24.58 8.46
C LEU A 15 21.12 24.22 7.24
N TYR A 16 20.76 23.17 6.49
CA TYR A 16 21.44 22.81 5.27
C TYR A 16 21.34 23.91 4.20
N VAL A 17 20.15 24.46 3.98
CA VAL A 17 19.95 25.57 3.02
C VAL A 17 20.80 26.78 3.41
N LEU A 18 20.83 27.16 4.69
CA LEU A 18 21.69 28.23 5.19
C LEU A 18 23.18 27.95 4.95
N GLY A 19 23.63 26.71 5.18
CA GLY A 19 25.00 26.28 4.89
C GLY A 19 25.38 26.42 3.41
N VAL A 20 24.46 26.09 2.50
CA VAL A 20 24.66 26.28 1.05
C VAL A 20 24.84 27.76 0.70
N PHE A 21 24.04 28.65 1.29
CA PHE A 21 24.20 30.10 1.10
C PHE A 21 25.54 30.62 1.62
N VAL A 22 25.99 30.17 2.78
CA VAL A 22 27.31 30.54 3.32
C VAL A 22 28.44 30.04 2.42
N CYS A 23 28.34 28.82 1.90
CA CYS A 23 29.32 28.28 0.96
C CYS A 23 29.35 29.07 -0.35
N ALA A 24 28.18 29.42 -0.89
CA ALA A 24 28.06 30.21 -2.11
C ALA A 24 28.66 31.62 -1.92
N TRP A 25 28.36 32.28 -0.80
CA TRP A 25 28.99 33.55 -0.44
C TRP A 25 30.51 33.41 -0.39
N TYR A 26 31.02 32.42 0.33
CA TYR A 26 32.46 32.25 0.50
C TYR A 26 33.19 31.95 -0.83
N LEU A 27 32.53 31.25 -1.77
CA LEU A 27 33.03 31.03 -3.13
C LEU A 27 33.05 32.32 -3.96
N LEU A 28 32.07 33.22 -3.77
CA LEU A 28 32.03 34.51 -4.46
C LEU A 28 33.13 35.46 -3.97
N GLU A 29 33.49 35.42 -2.68
CA GLU A 29 34.60 36.20 -2.12
C GLU A 29 35.99 35.56 -2.33
N LEU A 30 36.04 34.33 -2.87
CA LEU A 30 37.29 33.61 -3.03
C LEU A 30 38.32 34.36 -3.90
N PRO A 31 37.97 34.99 -5.03
CA PRO A 31 38.94 35.73 -5.85
C PRO A 31 39.60 36.88 -5.09
N ASP A 32 38.83 37.67 -4.34
CA ASP A 32 39.34 38.81 -3.57
C ASP A 32 40.26 38.36 -2.42
N ARG A 33 39.91 37.23 -1.79
CA ARG A 33 40.74 36.59 -0.75
C ARG A 33 42.04 36.00 -1.31
N LEU A 34 42.05 35.56 -2.58
CA LEU A 34 43.26 35.09 -3.25
C LEU A 34 44.16 36.26 -3.69
N MET A 35 43.58 37.36 -4.17
CA MET A 35 44.31 38.57 -4.59
C MET A 35 44.99 39.27 -3.40
N THR A 36 44.35 39.29 -2.24
CA THR A 36 44.95 39.82 -1.01
C THR A 36 46.05 38.92 -0.44
N ALA A 37 46.02 37.63 -0.75
CA ALA A 37 46.98 36.64 -0.23
C ALA A 37 48.13 36.29 -1.20
N SER A 38 48.15 36.81 -2.44
CA SER A 38 49.18 36.44 -3.42
C SER A 38 49.74 37.67 -4.16
N VAL A 39 50.96 38.08 -3.81
CA VAL A 39 51.68 39.19 -4.47
C VAL A 39 52.69 38.73 -5.53
N SER A 40 53.05 37.45 -5.61
CA SER A 40 53.79 36.89 -6.74
C SER A 40 53.76 35.37 -6.68
N ILE A 41 53.49 34.66 -7.79
CA ILE A 41 53.45 33.19 -7.79
C ILE A 41 54.88 32.65 -7.78
N ASP A 42 55.46 32.57 -6.58
CA ASP A 42 56.66 31.80 -6.23
C ASP A 42 56.25 30.66 -5.27
N LEU A 43 57.09 29.64 -5.08
CA LEU A 43 56.83 28.51 -4.17
C LEU A 43 56.49 28.96 -2.73
N GLY A 44 56.94 30.15 -2.31
CA GLY A 44 56.56 30.79 -1.05
C GLY A 44 55.09 31.24 -0.99
N ALA A 45 54.50 31.67 -2.11
CA ALA A 45 53.10 32.12 -2.17
C ALA A 45 52.08 30.99 -2.01
N ILE A 46 52.46 29.74 -2.33
CA ILE A 46 51.64 28.56 -2.02
C ILE A 46 51.45 28.42 -0.49
N ARG A 47 52.42 28.88 0.30
CA ARG A 47 52.33 28.86 1.77
C ARG A 47 51.39 29.95 2.31
N GLU A 48 51.32 31.09 1.63
CA GLU A 48 50.44 32.23 1.97
C GLU A 48 48.97 32.00 1.56
N ILE A 49 48.73 31.25 0.47
CA ILE A 49 47.38 30.88 0.01
C ILE A 49 46.76 29.72 0.83
N ARG A 50 47.60 28.93 1.51
CA ARG A 50 47.20 27.76 2.30
C ARG A 50 46.07 28.01 3.32
N PRO A 51 46.07 29.08 4.15
CA PRO A 51 44.98 29.33 5.08
C PRO A 51 43.63 29.60 4.39
N VAL A 52 43.62 30.30 3.25
CA VAL A 52 42.41 30.56 2.47
C VAL A 52 41.87 29.26 1.88
N HIS A 53 42.75 28.42 1.33
CA HIS A 53 42.41 27.11 0.79
C HIS A 53 41.88 26.15 1.88
N ASN A 54 42.53 26.08 3.05
CA ASN A 54 42.08 25.25 4.15
C ASN A 54 40.72 25.70 4.71
N GLY A 55 40.48 27.01 4.78
CA GLY A 55 39.18 27.56 5.18
C GLY A 55 38.08 27.19 4.18
N LEU A 56 38.36 27.27 2.88
CA LEU A 56 37.45 26.82 1.83
C LEU A 56 37.13 25.33 1.95
N LEU A 57 38.14 24.49 2.16
CA LEU A 57 37.99 23.04 2.26
C LEU A 57 37.18 22.63 3.50
N LEU A 58 37.34 23.33 4.63
CA LEU A 58 36.52 23.15 5.83
C LEU A 58 35.05 23.54 5.62
N ILE A 59 34.77 24.67 4.97
CA ILE A 59 33.39 25.13 4.71
C ILE A 59 32.68 24.17 3.73
N VAL A 60 33.35 23.77 2.66
CA VAL A 60 32.80 22.80 1.70
C VAL A 60 32.59 21.42 2.38
N GLY A 61 33.54 20.97 3.18
CA GLY A 61 33.45 19.70 3.89
C GLY A 61 32.28 19.65 4.89
N THR A 62 32.08 20.71 5.67
CA THR A 62 30.99 20.79 6.66
C THR A 62 29.62 20.89 6.01
N THR A 63 29.48 21.61 4.89
CA THR A 63 28.20 21.69 4.16
C THR A 63 27.81 20.37 3.50
N LEU A 64 28.78 19.67 2.90
CA LEU A 64 28.56 18.31 2.38
C LEU A 64 28.20 17.33 3.50
N ALA A 65 28.87 17.39 4.66
CA ALA A 65 28.58 16.51 5.81
C ALA A 65 27.16 16.75 6.37
N MET A 66 26.75 18.02 6.50
CA MET A 66 25.38 18.37 6.87
C MET A 66 24.35 17.88 5.85
N GLY A 67 24.66 17.98 4.55
CA GLY A 67 23.83 17.44 3.48
C GLY A 67 23.68 15.93 3.55
N LEU A 68 24.77 15.21 3.78
CA LEU A 68 24.76 13.75 3.97
C LEU A 68 23.94 13.35 5.18
N SER A 69 24.12 14.04 6.32
CA SER A 69 23.35 13.79 7.54
C SER A 69 21.85 14.07 7.35
N SER A 70 21.50 15.10 6.58
CA SER A 70 20.11 15.43 6.23
C SER A 70 19.49 14.35 5.32
N LEU A 71 20.23 13.90 4.30
CA LEU A 71 19.80 12.83 3.40
C LEU A 71 19.62 11.50 4.15
N ILE A 72 20.55 11.16 5.05
CA ILE A 72 20.44 9.98 5.92
C ILE A 72 19.25 10.13 6.86
N GLY A 73 19.03 11.30 7.46
CA GLY A 73 17.86 11.58 8.29
C GLY A 73 16.54 11.45 7.53
N LEU A 74 16.51 11.88 6.27
CA LEU A 74 15.35 11.75 5.37
C LEU A 74 15.15 10.29 4.92
N MET A 75 16.22 9.59 4.58
CA MET A 75 16.19 8.16 4.24
C MET A 75 15.71 7.35 5.44
N LEU A 76 16.17 7.65 6.65
CA LEU A 76 15.67 7.06 7.88
C LEU A 76 14.22 7.46 8.13
N TYR A 77 13.81 8.70 7.89
CA TYR A 77 12.41 9.12 8.00
C TYR A 77 11.49 8.29 7.09
N PHE A 78 11.90 8.00 5.87
CA PHE A 78 11.16 7.14 4.95
C PHE A 78 11.28 5.65 5.29
N ARG A 79 12.46 5.18 5.75
CA ARG A 79 12.69 3.79 6.16
C ARG A 79 11.95 3.43 7.46
N ASN A 80 11.80 4.39 8.37
CA ASN A 80 11.07 4.24 9.63
C ASN A 80 9.55 4.46 9.47
N ARG A 81 9.03 4.49 8.23
CA ARG A 81 7.69 3.94 7.95
C ARG A 81 7.75 2.42 8.05
N GLU A 82 8.15 1.92 9.21
CA GLU A 82 7.68 0.61 9.63
C GLU A 82 6.20 0.80 9.94
N VAL A 83 5.37 0.28 9.04
CA VAL A 83 4.00 -0.09 9.38
C VAL A 83 4.14 -0.95 10.62
N ASN A 84 3.76 -0.40 11.76
CA ASN A 84 3.77 -1.11 13.01
C ASN A 84 2.64 -2.14 12.92
N VAL A 85 2.95 -3.32 12.39
CA VAL A 85 2.08 -4.48 12.44
C VAL A 85 2.11 -4.91 13.89
N VAL A 86 1.17 -4.36 14.67
CA VAL A 86 0.88 -4.87 16.00
C VAL A 86 0.40 -6.30 15.80
N TYR A 87 1.26 -7.27 16.12
CA TYR A 87 0.83 -8.64 16.33
C TYR A 87 -0.14 -8.62 17.50
N VAL A 88 -1.44 -8.71 17.23
CA VAL A 88 -2.43 -9.06 18.25
C VAL A 88 -2.26 -10.56 18.47
N GLU A 89 -1.45 -10.91 19.46
CA GLU A 89 -1.44 -12.26 19.99
C GLU A 89 -2.87 -12.59 20.45
N LYS A 90 -3.40 -13.69 19.94
CA LYS A 90 -4.74 -14.20 20.27
C LYS A 90 -4.77 -14.54 21.76
N SER A 91 -5.25 -13.61 22.59
CA SER A 91 -5.61 -13.93 23.96
C SER A 91 -6.84 -14.84 23.94
N GLU A 92 -6.62 -16.13 24.17
CA GLU A 92 -7.69 -17.08 24.47
C GLU A 92 -8.30 -16.74 25.84
N ASP A 93 -9.33 -15.89 25.84
CA ASP A 93 -10.16 -15.73 27.02
C ASP A 93 -11.17 -16.87 27.09
N LYS A 94 -10.75 -17.88 27.85
CA LYS A 94 -11.57 -18.95 28.40
C LYS A 94 -12.44 -18.36 29.51
N GLN A 95 -13.61 -17.84 29.16
CA GLN A 95 -14.72 -17.69 30.12
C GLN A 95 -15.94 -18.46 29.64
N LEU A 96 -16.03 -19.67 30.15
CA LEU A 96 -17.24 -20.46 30.25
C LEU A 96 -18.21 -19.69 31.17
N SER A 97 -19.31 -19.18 30.61
CA SER A 97 -20.51 -18.89 31.38
C SER A 97 -21.67 -19.60 30.70
N THR A 98 -21.96 -20.78 31.21
CA THR A 98 -23.24 -21.47 31.06
C THR A 98 -24.35 -20.59 31.61
N ALA A 99 -25.14 -19.99 30.73
CA ALA A 99 -26.47 -19.51 31.07
C ALA A 99 -27.37 -19.56 29.82
N LYS A 100 -28.22 -20.59 29.81
CA LYS A 100 -29.52 -20.74 29.15
C LYS A 100 -29.71 -20.16 27.74
N LEU A 101 -29.89 -21.10 26.83
CA LEU A 101 -30.81 -21.04 25.69
C LEU A 101 -32.05 -20.18 26.00
N GLU A 102 -32.17 -19.06 25.30
CA GLU A 102 -33.42 -18.61 24.71
C GLU A 102 -33.12 -18.27 23.25
N GLU A 103 -33.36 -19.23 22.37
CA GLU A 103 -33.63 -18.97 20.96
C GLU A 103 -34.89 -18.11 20.91
N SER A 104 -34.79 -16.89 20.39
CA SER A 104 -35.93 -16.15 19.88
C SER A 104 -35.98 -16.32 18.36
N ASP A 105 -36.72 -17.34 17.93
CA ASP A 105 -37.03 -17.73 16.55
C ASP A 105 -37.91 -16.71 15.81
N THR A 106 -37.44 -15.48 15.64
CA THR A 106 -38.22 -14.46 14.92
C THR A 106 -37.45 -13.64 13.88
N GLU A 107 -36.13 -13.79 13.76
CA GLU A 107 -35.30 -13.02 12.78
C GLU A 107 -34.66 -13.86 11.66
N THR A 108 -34.83 -15.18 11.66
CA THR A 108 -34.18 -16.10 10.70
C THR A 108 -34.71 -16.02 9.28
N HIS A 109 -35.97 -15.60 9.07
CA HIS A 109 -36.59 -15.59 7.74
C HIS A 109 -36.15 -14.43 6.84
N ASP A 110 -36.03 -13.21 7.38
CA ASP A 110 -35.68 -12.01 6.59
C ASP A 110 -34.17 -11.99 6.27
N VAL A 111 -33.38 -12.51 7.21
CA VAL A 111 -31.92 -12.62 7.13
C VAL A 111 -31.45 -13.57 6.03
N SER A 112 -32.12 -14.72 5.85
CA SER A 112 -31.81 -15.67 4.78
C SER A 112 -32.25 -15.19 3.39
N ALA A 113 -33.37 -14.46 3.33
CA ALA A 113 -33.89 -13.92 2.07
C ALA A 113 -32.94 -12.85 1.50
N MET A 114 -32.46 -11.95 2.36
CA MET A 114 -31.53 -10.89 1.98
C MET A 114 -30.17 -11.44 1.52
N SER A 115 -29.67 -12.54 2.09
CA SER A 115 -28.47 -13.20 1.59
C SER A 115 -28.69 -13.86 0.22
N GLU A 116 -29.86 -14.45 -0.02
CA GLU A 116 -30.17 -15.06 -1.33
C GLU A 116 -30.32 -14.00 -2.43
N GLU A 117 -30.95 -12.86 -2.12
CA GLU A 117 -31.04 -11.73 -3.05
C GLU A 117 -29.65 -11.20 -3.43
N LEU A 118 -28.76 -11.04 -2.44
CA LEU A 118 -27.37 -10.68 -2.69
C LEU A 118 -26.69 -11.67 -3.63
N LEU A 119 -26.72 -12.96 -3.31
CA LEU A 119 -26.06 -13.99 -4.11
C LEU A 119 -26.65 -14.09 -5.53
N ALA A 120 -27.97 -13.86 -5.69
CA ALA A 120 -28.60 -13.75 -7.00
C ALA A 120 -28.08 -12.55 -7.80
N ALA A 121 -27.91 -11.38 -7.17
CA ALA A 121 -27.30 -10.21 -7.79
C ALA A 121 -25.84 -10.45 -8.20
N ILE A 122 -25.08 -11.18 -7.38
CA ILE A 122 -23.70 -11.58 -7.71
C ILE A 122 -23.65 -12.53 -8.90
N ARG A 123 -24.52 -13.56 -8.95
CA ARG A 123 -24.62 -14.46 -10.11
C ARG A 123 -24.96 -13.71 -11.39
N LYS A 124 -25.87 -12.72 -11.31
CA LYS A 124 -26.22 -11.84 -12.43
C LYS A 124 -25.02 -10.98 -12.88
N ALA A 125 -24.23 -10.47 -11.93
CA ALA A 125 -23.00 -9.75 -12.24
C ALA A 125 -21.96 -10.65 -12.94
N ALA A 126 -21.87 -11.93 -12.54
CA ALA A 126 -20.96 -12.89 -13.14
C ALA A 126 -21.33 -13.28 -14.59
N SER A 127 -22.63 -13.35 -14.93
CA SER A 127 -23.13 -13.91 -16.19
C SER A 127 -23.14 -12.96 -17.41
N GLY A 128 -22.76 -11.70 -17.26
CA GLY A 128 -22.75 -10.73 -18.37
C GLY A 128 -21.73 -11.02 -19.48
N MET A 129 -21.83 -10.35 -20.62
CA MET A 129 -20.82 -10.41 -21.71
C MET A 129 -19.63 -9.44 -21.52
N GLU A 130 -19.56 -8.81 -20.36
CA GLU A 130 -18.57 -7.77 -20.05
C GLU A 130 -17.21 -8.39 -19.68
N PHE A 131 -16.17 -7.55 -19.66
CA PHE A 131 -14.84 -7.93 -19.19
C PHE A 131 -14.86 -8.32 -17.70
N ALA A 132 -13.95 -9.21 -17.31
CA ALA A 132 -13.85 -9.73 -15.94
C ALA A 132 -13.74 -8.61 -14.90
N ASP A 133 -12.89 -7.61 -15.14
CA ASP A 133 -12.68 -6.47 -14.23
C ASP A 133 -13.99 -5.69 -13.99
N THR A 134 -14.80 -5.47 -15.04
CA THR A 134 -16.12 -4.82 -14.92
C THR A 134 -17.09 -5.65 -14.09
N LYS A 135 -17.09 -6.98 -14.26
CA LYS A 135 -17.93 -7.89 -13.45
C LYS A 135 -17.52 -7.88 -11.98
N LEU A 136 -16.21 -7.85 -11.70
CA LEU A 136 -15.67 -7.74 -10.35
C LEU A 136 -16.05 -6.42 -9.69
N GLU A 137 -15.96 -5.29 -10.40
CA GLU A 137 -16.39 -3.99 -9.88
C GLU A 137 -17.89 -3.96 -9.54
N LYS A 138 -18.73 -4.58 -10.38
CA LYS A 138 -20.17 -4.71 -10.08
C LYS A 138 -20.41 -5.58 -8.85
N ALA A 139 -19.78 -6.76 -8.77
CA ALA A 139 -19.91 -7.64 -7.62
C ALA A 139 -19.45 -6.95 -6.33
N LEU A 140 -18.28 -6.31 -6.37
CA LEU A 140 -17.73 -5.55 -5.24
C LEU A 140 -18.67 -4.43 -4.79
N ARG A 141 -19.27 -3.69 -5.73
CA ARG A 141 -20.24 -2.63 -5.42
C ARG A 141 -21.47 -3.17 -4.71
N VAL A 142 -22.03 -4.29 -5.18
CA VAL A 142 -23.20 -4.91 -4.56
C VAL A 142 -22.86 -5.34 -3.13
N VAL A 143 -21.73 -6.03 -2.93
CA VAL A 143 -21.25 -6.45 -1.60
C VAL A 143 -21.03 -5.25 -0.69
N CYS A 144 -20.31 -4.22 -1.15
CA CYS A 144 -20.03 -3.04 -0.34
C CYS A 144 -21.31 -2.31 0.10
N ASN A 145 -22.27 -2.15 -0.82
CA ASN A 145 -23.55 -1.53 -0.49
C ASN A 145 -24.35 -2.35 0.53
N GLN A 146 -24.38 -3.68 0.38
CA GLN A 146 -25.09 -4.57 1.30
C GLN A 146 -24.50 -4.53 2.71
N LEU A 147 -23.18 -4.41 2.82
CA LEU A 147 -22.45 -4.37 4.09
C LEU A 147 -22.39 -2.97 4.72
N GLY A 148 -22.84 -1.93 4.02
CA GLY A 148 -22.56 -0.55 4.42
C GLY A 148 -21.06 -0.23 4.46
N ALA A 149 -20.26 -0.91 3.64
CA ALA A 149 -18.81 -0.75 3.61
C ALA A 149 -18.42 0.60 3.02
N SER A 150 -17.37 1.18 3.60
CA SER A 150 -16.86 2.49 3.20
C SER A 150 -15.93 2.42 1.98
N GLN A 151 -15.15 1.34 1.85
CA GLN A 151 -14.24 1.07 0.73
C GLN A 151 -14.15 -0.43 0.49
N GLY A 152 -13.78 -0.81 -0.73
CA GLY A 152 -13.47 -2.20 -1.05
C GLY A 152 -12.45 -2.31 -2.18
N ALA A 153 -11.74 -3.43 -2.23
CA ALA A 153 -10.78 -3.76 -3.28
C ALA A 153 -10.79 -5.26 -3.58
N VAL A 154 -10.54 -5.63 -4.84
CA VAL A 154 -10.32 -7.01 -5.26
C VAL A 154 -8.96 -7.12 -5.90
N TYR A 155 -8.13 -7.97 -5.32
CA TYR A 155 -6.80 -8.29 -5.83
C TYR A 155 -6.81 -9.70 -6.41
N VAL A 156 -6.42 -9.85 -7.68
CA VAL A 156 -6.43 -11.14 -8.38
C VAL A 156 -5.02 -11.69 -8.44
N SER A 157 -4.86 -12.98 -8.17
CA SER A 157 -3.57 -13.66 -8.27
C SER A 157 -3.14 -13.76 -9.72
N VAL A 158 -1.94 -13.30 -10.02
CA VAL A 158 -1.29 -13.43 -11.32
C VAL A 158 0.05 -14.14 -11.18
N VAL A 159 0.44 -14.88 -12.21
CA VAL A 159 1.75 -15.52 -12.30
C VAL A 159 2.47 -14.95 -13.51
N GLN A 160 3.59 -14.27 -13.27
CA GLN A 160 4.45 -13.73 -14.32
C GLN A 160 5.89 -14.14 -14.02
N GLN A 161 6.62 -14.64 -15.02
CA GLN A 161 8.03 -15.02 -14.87
C GLN A 161 8.31 -15.90 -13.64
N ASN A 162 7.41 -16.84 -13.34
CA ASN A 162 7.48 -17.74 -12.18
C ASN A 162 7.37 -17.07 -10.80
N GLN A 163 6.98 -15.80 -10.73
CA GLN A 163 6.63 -15.09 -9.51
C GLN A 163 5.12 -14.94 -9.39
N ARG A 164 4.59 -15.17 -8.19
CA ARG A 164 3.17 -14.96 -7.88
C ARG A 164 3.00 -13.61 -7.21
N SER A 165 2.04 -12.84 -7.69
CA SER A 165 1.65 -11.57 -7.09
C SER A 165 0.15 -11.38 -7.17
N LEU A 166 -0.35 -10.43 -6.40
CA LEU A 166 -1.71 -9.96 -6.39
C LEU A 166 -1.77 -8.63 -7.14
N GLU A 167 -2.70 -8.49 -8.08
CA GLU A 167 -2.94 -7.22 -8.79
C GLU A 167 -4.33 -6.68 -8.50
N LEU A 168 -4.43 -5.39 -8.23
CA LEU A 168 -5.73 -4.72 -8.07
C LEU A 168 -6.52 -4.74 -9.38
N ARG A 169 -7.69 -5.40 -9.39
CA ARG A 169 -8.58 -5.51 -10.56
C ARG A 169 -9.92 -4.81 -10.39
N ALA A 170 -10.37 -4.58 -9.17
CA ALA A 170 -11.59 -3.80 -8.89
C ALA A 170 -11.44 -2.99 -7.61
N GLY A 171 -12.09 -1.81 -7.56
CA GLY A 171 -12.10 -0.96 -6.38
C GLY A 171 -13.44 -0.26 -6.19
N TYR A 172 -13.83 -0.05 -4.94
CA TYR A 172 -15.02 0.70 -4.53
C TYR A 172 -14.59 1.82 -3.59
N ALA A 173 -14.89 3.08 -3.96
CA ALA A 173 -14.50 4.28 -3.22
C ALA A 173 -13.00 4.33 -2.85
N LEU A 174 -12.16 3.67 -3.66
CA LEU A 174 -10.73 3.54 -3.46
C LEU A 174 -10.00 4.69 -4.16
N MET A 175 -9.11 5.37 -3.43
CA MET A 175 -8.22 6.36 -4.03
C MET A 175 -6.99 5.63 -4.60
N LYS A 176 -6.95 5.50 -5.93
CA LYS A 176 -5.80 4.90 -6.63
C LYS A 176 -4.78 6.01 -6.93
N PRO A 177 -3.47 5.79 -6.75
CA PRO A 177 -2.44 6.67 -7.30
C PRO A 177 -2.55 6.70 -8.83
N ASP A 178 -2.40 7.87 -9.45
CA ASP A 178 -2.63 8.08 -10.88
C ASP A 178 -1.63 7.36 -11.82
N SER A 179 -0.62 6.64 -11.29
CA SER A 179 0.44 6.05 -12.12
C SER A 179 0.96 4.66 -11.71
N GLU A 180 0.37 3.98 -10.73
CA GLU A 180 0.89 2.68 -10.26
C GLU A 180 -0.19 1.60 -10.28
N LEU A 181 0.12 0.49 -10.97
CA LEU A 181 -0.56 -0.77 -10.77
C LEU A 181 -0.27 -1.22 -9.33
N LEU A 182 -1.28 -1.14 -8.46
CA LEU A 182 -1.19 -1.68 -7.11
C LEU A 182 -1.01 -3.20 -7.19
N ARG A 183 0.22 -3.64 -6.90
CA ARG A 183 0.64 -5.04 -6.89
C ARG A 183 1.29 -5.38 -5.55
N TYR A 184 1.03 -6.58 -5.06
CA TYR A 184 1.64 -7.12 -3.85
C TYR A 184 2.21 -8.52 -4.12
N GLU A 185 3.45 -8.79 -3.73
CA GLU A 185 3.97 -10.15 -3.71
C GLU A 185 3.31 -11.00 -2.62
N TRP A 186 3.43 -12.32 -2.72
CA TRP A 186 2.93 -13.21 -1.67
C TRP A 186 3.73 -13.01 -0.38
N GLY A 187 3.04 -12.70 0.70
CA GLY A 187 3.62 -12.30 1.99
C GLY A 187 3.91 -10.80 2.13
N GLU A 188 3.68 -10.00 1.09
CA GLU A 188 3.86 -8.55 1.14
C GLU A 188 2.57 -7.84 1.56
N GLY A 189 2.65 -7.05 2.64
CA GLY A 189 1.49 -6.36 3.18
C GLY A 189 0.38 -7.31 3.64
N LEU A 190 -0.76 -6.74 4.06
CA LEU A 190 -1.91 -7.54 4.47
C LEU A 190 -2.49 -8.41 3.33
N PRO A 191 -2.75 -7.89 2.11
CA PRO A 191 -3.32 -8.73 1.06
C PRO A 191 -2.35 -9.84 0.63
N GLY A 192 -1.06 -9.55 0.50
CA GLY A 192 -0.05 -10.57 0.18
C GLY A 192 0.10 -11.62 1.28
N GLN A 193 0.04 -11.22 2.56
CA GLN A 193 0.08 -12.18 3.67
C GLN A 193 -1.15 -13.09 3.66
N VAL A 194 -2.34 -12.55 3.43
CA VAL A 194 -3.58 -13.33 3.28
C VAL A 194 -3.49 -14.30 2.11
N ALA A 195 -2.90 -13.88 0.98
CA ALA A 195 -2.66 -14.79 -0.13
C ALA A 195 -1.64 -15.90 0.20
N LYS A 196 -0.61 -15.60 0.98
CA LYS A 196 0.40 -16.58 1.39
C LYS A 196 -0.15 -17.63 2.36
N GLU A 197 -0.97 -17.21 3.32
CA GLU A 197 -1.50 -18.10 4.36
C GLU A 197 -2.82 -18.76 3.95
N GLY A 198 -3.58 -18.17 3.02
CA GLY A 198 -4.93 -18.61 2.69
C GLY A 198 -5.93 -18.45 3.84
N GLN A 199 -5.61 -17.59 4.81
CA GLN A 199 -6.44 -17.33 5.99
C GLN A 199 -7.00 -15.90 5.95
N LEU A 200 -8.29 -15.77 6.30
CA LEU A 200 -8.92 -14.46 6.42
C LEU A 200 -8.34 -13.67 7.59
N VAL A 201 -8.30 -12.35 7.45
CA VAL A 201 -7.89 -11.42 8.50
C VAL A 201 -9.04 -10.44 8.75
N ASN A 202 -9.52 -10.36 9.99
CA ASN A 202 -10.55 -9.40 10.40
C ASN A 202 -10.00 -8.50 11.52
N LEU A 203 -9.67 -7.26 11.16
CA LEU A 203 -9.13 -6.27 12.07
C LEU A 203 -10.28 -5.45 12.67
N ALA A 204 -10.52 -5.64 13.96
CA ALA A 204 -11.54 -4.91 14.72
C ALA A 204 -11.15 -3.46 15.07
N SER A 205 -9.87 -3.11 14.96
CA SER A 205 -9.37 -1.76 15.25
C SER A 205 -8.22 -1.40 14.32
N VAL A 206 -8.54 -0.59 13.31
CA VAL A 206 -7.58 -0.01 12.39
C VAL A 206 -7.14 1.37 12.91
N PRO A 207 -5.83 1.66 12.98
CA PRO A 207 -5.34 2.95 13.45
C PRO A 207 -5.88 4.13 12.62
N GLU A 208 -6.14 5.26 13.29
CA GLU A 208 -6.59 6.48 12.62
C GLU A 208 -5.56 6.96 11.57
N GLY A 209 -6.05 7.33 10.39
CA GLY A 209 -5.20 7.77 9.28
C GLY A 209 -4.51 6.66 8.50
N TYR A 210 -4.69 5.38 8.87
CA TYR A 210 -4.20 4.24 8.10
C TYR A 210 -4.97 4.09 6.77
N LEU A 211 -6.30 4.17 6.81
CA LEU A 211 -7.17 4.24 5.65
C LEU A 211 -7.93 5.57 5.65
N LYS A 212 -8.16 6.13 4.46
CA LYS A 212 -8.87 7.40 4.30
C LYS A 212 -9.97 7.26 3.27
N VAL A 213 -11.21 7.48 3.72
CA VAL A 213 -12.38 7.64 2.87
C VAL A 213 -12.54 9.13 2.60
N LEU A 214 -12.66 9.49 1.33
CA LEU A 214 -12.92 10.86 0.90
C LEU A 214 -14.37 11.02 0.47
N SER A 215 -14.96 12.15 0.82
CA SER A 215 -16.20 12.64 0.23
C SER A 215 -15.98 14.08 -0.25
N GLY A 216 -16.91 14.60 -1.04
CA GLY A 216 -16.91 16.01 -1.42
C GLY A 216 -17.06 16.97 -0.23
N LEU A 217 -17.44 16.46 0.94
CA LEU A 217 -17.68 17.25 2.16
C LEU A 217 -16.58 17.08 3.22
N GLY A 218 -15.67 16.12 3.05
CA GLY A 218 -14.61 15.88 4.03
C GLY A 218 -13.97 14.51 3.90
N SER A 219 -13.40 14.03 5.00
CA SER A 219 -12.75 12.72 5.04
C SER A 219 -12.85 12.07 6.41
N ALA A 220 -12.91 10.75 6.43
CA ALA A 220 -12.95 9.95 7.66
C ALA A 220 -12.07 8.69 7.53
N SER A 221 -11.69 8.10 8.66
CA SER A 221 -10.93 6.85 8.71
C SER A 221 -11.86 5.68 9.10
N PRO A 222 -11.96 4.61 8.30
CA PRO A 222 -12.59 3.35 8.70
C PRO A 222 -11.92 2.78 9.96
N LYS A 223 -12.68 2.03 10.76
CA LYS A 223 -12.19 1.39 11.99
C LYS A 223 -12.01 -0.11 11.86
N HIS A 224 -12.62 -0.71 10.85
CA HIS A 224 -12.62 -2.15 10.61
C HIS A 224 -12.09 -2.46 9.22
N LEU A 225 -11.30 -3.52 9.10
CA LEU A 225 -10.76 -4.00 7.83
C LEU A 225 -10.85 -5.53 7.79
N LEU A 226 -11.53 -6.04 6.78
CA LEU A 226 -11.65 -7.47 6.51
C LEU A 226 -10.91 -7.80 5.21
N LEU A 227 -10.09 -8.83 5.25
CA LEU A 227 -9.43 -9.41 4.09
C LEU A 227 -9.83 -10.88 3.98
N VAL A 228 -10.41 -11.25 2.84
CA VAL A 228 -10.92 -12.60 2.59
C VAL A 228 -10.18 -13.24 1.41
N PRO A 229 -9.46 -14.37 1.62
CA PRO A 229 -8.90 -15.13 0.53
C PRO A 229 -10.01 -15.89 -0.20
N ILE A 230 -9.99 -15.83 -1.52
CA ILE A 230 -10.91 -16.53 -2.41
C ILE A 230 -10.17 -17.70 -3.03
N MET A 231 -10.66 -18.90 -2.75
CA MET A 231 -9.98 -20.15 -3.07
C MET A 231 -10.55 -20.77 -4.35
N THR A 232 -9.66 -21.24 -5.22
CA THR A 232 -9.94 -22.14 -6.33
C THR A 232 -9.16 -23.43 -6.06
N GLY A 233 -9.86 -24.49 -5.64
CA GLY A 233 -9.20 -25.67 -5.08
C GLY A 233 -8.29 -25.28 -3.91
N ASP A 234 -7.03 -25.70 -3.95
CA ASP A 234 -6.05 -25.41 -2.89
C ASP A 234 -5.23 -24.13 -3.15
N LYS A 235 -5.64 -23.28 -4.11
CA LYS A 235 -4.91 -22.06 -4.48
C LYS A 235 -5.75 -20.82 -4.20
N VAL A 236 -5.10 -19.79 -3.69
CA VAL A 236 -5.69 -18.44 -3.59
C VAL A 236 -5.78 -17.85 -4.99
N ALA A 237 -7.01 -17.66 -5.48
CA ALA A 237 -7.29 -17.03 -6.77
C ALA A 237 -7.37 -15.50 -6.64
N ALA A 238 -7.87 -15.01 -5.51
CA ALA A 238 -7.98 -13.57 -5.23
C ALA A 238 -7.98 -13.29 -3.72
N VAL A 239 -7.77 -12.03 -3.36
CA VAL A 239 -8.00 -11.49 -2.02
C VAL A 239 -8.95 -10.30 -2.14
N VAL A 240 -10.00 -10.30 -1.32
CA VAL A 240 -10.98 -9.22 -1.26
C VAL A 240 -10.79 -8.46 0.03
N GLU A 241 -10.63 -7.14 -0.06
CA GLU A 241 -10.54 -6.26 1.10
C GLU A 241 -11.79 -5.41 1.23
N ILE A 242 -12.30 -5.26 2.45
CA ILE A 242 -13.48 -4.47 2.80
C ILE A 242 -13.17 -3.63 4.04
N ALA A 243 -13.27 -2.31 3.91
CA ALA A 243 -13.11 -1.39 5.03
C ALA A 243 -14.46 -0.81 5.46
N SER A 244 -14.73 -0.77 6.77
CA SER A 244 -16.00 -0.27 7.31
C SER A 244 -15.83 0.62 8.54
N PHE A 245 -16.80 1.50 8.75
CA PHE A 245 -16.96 2.26 9.99
C PHE A 245 -17.63 1.43 11.09
N THR A 246 -18.37 0.39 10.72
CA THR A 246 -19.06 -0.54 11.61
C THR A 246 -18.37 -1.90 11.65
N PRO A 247 -18.52 -2.68 12.74
CA PRO A 247 -17.93 -4.02 12.84
C PRO A 247 -18.41 -4.95 11.72
N LEU A 248 -17.48 -5.73 11.16
CA LEU A 248 -17.76 -6.81 10.21
C LEU A 248 -17.76 -8.13 11.00
N GLN A 249 -18.92 -8.72 11.23
CA GLN A 249 -19.08 -9.93 12.01
C GLN A 249 -18.92 -11.18 11.12
N LYS A 250 -19.09 -12.37 11.72
CA LYS A 250 -18.96 -13.65 11.03
C LYS A 250 -19.92 -13.80 9.86
N ARG A 251 -21.09 -13.16 9.93
CA ARG A 251 -22.07 -13.18 8.84
C ARG A 251 -21.55 -12.42 7.62
N GLU A 252 -20.98 -11.24 7.83
CA GLU A 252 -20.39 -10.43 6.77
C GLU A 252 -19.17 -11.13 6.15
N GLU A 253 -18.31 -11.75 6.98
CA GLU A 253 -17.20 -12.60 6.51
C GLU A 253 -17.69 -13.70 5.54
N ALA A 254 -18.74 -14.43 5.95
CA ALA A 254 -19.31 -15.51 5.15
C ALA A 254 -19.94 -15.00 3.85
N LEU A 255 -20.65 -13.87 3.89
CA LEU A 255 -21.27 -13.26 2.71
C LEU A 255 -20.23 -12.81 1.68
N VAL A 256 -19.14 -12.17 2.11
CA VAL A 256 -18.03 -11.77 1.22
C VAL A 256 -17.43 -13.01 0.57
N LYS A 257 -17.12 -14.05 1.38
CA LYS A 257 -16.53 -15.30 0.90
C LYS A 257 -17.42 -15.97 -0.16
N GLN A 258 -18.70 -16.21 0.16
CA GLN A 258 -19.64 -16.86 -0.76
C GLN A 258 -19.85 -16.06 -2.05
N SER A 259 -19.94 -14.73 -1.94
CA SER A 259 -20.11 -13.86 -3.11
C SER A 259 -18.93 -13.98 -4.06
N PHE A 260 -17.71 -13.91 -3.56
CA PHE A 260 -16.54 -13.93 -4.42
C PHE A 260 -16.08 -15.34 -4.81
N GLU A 261 -16.51 -16.39 -4.12
CA GLU A 261 -16.43 -17.77 -4.62
C GLU A 261 -17.26 -17.97 -5.90
N ILE A 262 -18.43 -17.34 -6.03
CA ILE A 262 -19.19 -17.32 -7.29
C ILE A 262 -18.38 -16.62 -8.39
N MET A 263 -17.65 -15.56 -8.04
CA MET A 263 -16.81 -14.81 -8.97
C MET A 263 -15.50 -15.53 -9.31
N ALA A 264 -15.05 -16.50 -8.50
CA ALA A 264 -13.79 -17.23 -8.73
C ALA A 264 -13.76 -17.91 -10.11
N LYS A 265 -14.89 -18.46 -10.55
CA LYS A 265 -15.01 -19.05 -11.90
C LYS A 265 -14.76 -18.02 -13.01
N VAL A 266 -15.24 -16.78 -12.85
CA VAL A 266 -15.00 -15.70 -13.80
C VAL A 266 -13.50 -15.35 -13.87
N LEU A 267 -12.81 -15.38 -12.72
CA LEU A 267 -11.37 -15.16 -12.64
C LEU A 267 -10.58 -16.26 -13.33
N GLU A 268 -10.96 -17.52 -13.13
CA GLU A 268 -10.33 -18.68 -13.78
C GLU A 268 -10.46 -18.61 -15.30
N GLU A 269 -11.67 -18.38 -15.81
CA GLU A 269 -11.94 -18.24 -17.24
C GLU A 269 -11.11 -17.09 -17.86
N SER A 270 -11.07 -15.95 -17.18
CA SER A 270 -10.28 -14.79 -17.60
C SER A 270 -8.78 -15.08 -17.61
N SER A 271 -8.28 -15.79 -16.60
CA SER A 271 -6.85 -16.13 -16.48
C SER A 271 -6.42 -17.12 -17.55
N GLN A 272 -7.25 -18.13 -17.84
CA GLN A 272 -7.00 -19.10 -18.92
C GLN A 272 -7.00 -18.43 -20.29
N GLN A 273 -7.93 -17.50 -20.54
CA GLN A 273 -7.98 -16.75 -21.79
C GLN A 273 -6.73 -15.88 -21.98
N ALA A 274 -6.28 -15.20 -20.92
CA ALA A 274 -5.06 -14.40 -20.96
C ALA A 274 -3.80 -15.26 -21.20
N ALA A 275 -3.73 -16.45 -20.60
CA ALA A 275 -2.61 -17.37 -20.81
C ALA A 275 -2.50 -17.83 -22.27
N LYS A 276 -3.63 -18.19 -22.91
CA LYS A 276 -3.67 -18.59 -24.33
C LYS A 276 -3.19 -17.49 -25.27
N VAL A 277 -3.66 -16.24 -25.05
CA VAL A 277 -3.25 -15.09 -25.87
C VAL A 277 -1.74 -14.83 -25.74
N ASN A 278 -1.18 -14.95 -24.54
CA ASN A 278 0.25 -14.77 -24.32
C ASN A 278 1.10 -15.89 -24.96
N GLU A 279 0.60 -17.13 -24.97
CA GLU A 279 1.25 -18.26 -25.62
C GLU A 279 1.26 -18.10 -27.16
N GLU A 280 0.13 -17.69 -27.75
CA GLU A 280 0.04 -17.36 -29.18
C GLU A 280 0.96 -16.19 -29.57
N ALA A 281 1.03 -15.14 -28.75
CA ALA A 281 1.92 -14.00 -28.98
C ALA A 281 3.41 -14.36 -28.86
N ALA A 282 3.77 -15.34 -28.02
CA ALA A 282 5.14 -15.84 -27.89
C ALA A 282 5.57 -16.64 -29.12
N LEU A 283 4.67 -17.46 -29.70
CA LEU A 283 4.93 -18.25 -30.91
C LEU A 283 5.12 -17.38 -32.17
N VAL A 284 4.45 -16.23 -32.24
CA VAL A 284 4.59 -15.28 -33.37
C VAL A 284 5.91 -14.49 -33.31
N ASN A 285 6.53 -14.36 -32.13
CA ASN A 285 7.74 -13.56 -31.91
C ASN A 285 9.03 -14.38 -31.79
N GLU A 286 9.01 -15.69 -32.09
CA GLU A 286 10.27 -16.45 -32.16
C GLU A 286 11.13 -15.93 -33.33
N PRO A 287 12.40 -15.53 -33.08
CA PRO A 287 13.28 -15.13 -34.16
C PRO A 287 13.55 -16.35 -35.04
N VAL A 288 13.17 -16.25 -36.31
CA VAL A 288 13.52 -17.23 -37.35
C VAL A 288 15.03 -17.38 -37.33
N LYS A 289 15.52 -18.51 -36.78
CA LYS A 289 16.94 -18.86 -36.80
C LYS A 289 17.37 -18.97 -38.27
N ARG A 290 18.10 -17.97 -38.75
CA ARG A 290 18.83 -18.00 -40.02
C ARG A 290 20.24 -18.50 -39.79
#